data_AF-A0A1B2J474-F1
#
_entry.id   AF-A0A1B2J474-F1
#
_cell.length_a   1.000
_cell.length_b   1.000
_cell.length_c   1.000
_cell.angle_alpha   90.00
_cell.angle_beta   90.00
_cell.angle_gamma   90.00
#
_symmetry.space_group_name_H-M   'P 1'
#
loop_
_entity.id
_entity.type
_entity.pdbx_description
1 polymer ?
#
loop_
_entity_poly.entity_id
_entity_poly.type
_entity_poly.pdbx_seq_one_letter_code
_entity_poly.pdbx_strand_id
1 'polypeptide(L)'
;THNPEFTTCEFYMAYADYNDLMDIAEKLLAGMVFSIFGTYKVKYQPTGPDGEEWEIDFKPPYRKIDMIKDLEVLLKCKLPDPQNLHTEESRKALSDLCEKHEIECTPPRTSARLLDKLVGEFLEEQCINPTFIINHPKVMSPLAKYHRSIPGLTERFELFVAKKEICNAYTELNDPIEQRERFKRQASDKAAGDDEAQLVDE
;
A
#
# COMPACT_ATOMS: atom_id res chain seq x y z
N THR A 1 15.15 -6.38 -0.80
CA THR A 1 14.45 -6.41 0.49
C THR A 1 13.66 -7.69 0.73
N HIS A 2 13.82 -8.73 -0.09
CA HIS A 2 13.06 -9.97 0.04
C HIS A 2 13.98 -11.11 0.45
N ASN A 3 13.60 -11.82 1.52
CA ASN A 3 14.18 -13.09 1.93
C ASN A 3 13.04 -14.10 2.07
N PRO A 4 13.22 -15.40 1.74
CA PRO A 4 12.14 -16.39 1.81
C PRO A 4 11.51 -16.53 3.20
N GLU A 5 12.27 -16.21 4.24
CA GLU A 5 11.81 -16.13 5.63
C GLU A 5 12.15 -14.74 6.22
N PHE A 6 11.21 -14.16 6.95
CA PHE A 6 11.34 -12.83 7.55
C PHE A 6 10.50 -12.74 8.82
N THR A 7 10.68 -11.66 9.59
CA THR A 7 10.01 -11.46 10.88
C THR A 7 9.03 -10.31 10.80
N THR A 8 7.79 -10.54 11.24
CA THR A 8 6.75 -9.51 11.36
C THR A 8 6.26 -9.39 12.79
N CYS A 9 5.62 -8.26 13.10
CA CYS A 9 4.80 -8.09 14.29
C CYS A 9 3.39 -7.71 13.84
N GLU A 10 2.42 -8.57 14.13
CA GLU A 10 1.01 -8.31 13.87
C GLU A 10 0.25 -8.20 15.20
N PHE A 11 -0.68 -7.25 15.26
CA PHE A 11 -1.62 -7.14 16.37
C PHE A 11 -2.99 -6.75 15.84
N TYR A 12 -4.03 -7.13 16.57
CA TYR A 12 -5.42 -6.79 16.26
C TYR A 12 -6.02 -6.05 17.45
N MET A 13 -6.74 -4.95 17.18
CA MET A 13 -7.30 -4.08 18.21
C MET A 13 -8.80 -3.87 17.99
N ALA A 14 -9.62 -4.50 18.84
CA ALA A 14 -11.07 -4.30 18.80
C ALA A 14 -11.43 -2.83 19.10
N TYR A 15 -12.48 -2.34 18.44
CA TYR A 15 -12.99 -0.96 18.56
C TYR A 15 -12.07 0.14 18.01
N ALA A 16 -10.96 -0.21 17.36
CA ALA A 16 -10.11 0.73 16.64
C ALA A 16 -10.45 0.74 15.14
N ASP A 17 -10.17 1.88 14.48
CA ASP A 17 -10.10 1.98 13.02
C ASP A 17 -8.67 2.34 12.56
N TYR A 18 -8.45 2.34 11.24
CA TYR A 18 -7.11 2.63 10.67
C TYR A 18 -6.54 4.01 11.06
N ASN A 19 -7.36 4.98 11.48
CA ASN A 19 -6.85 6.26 11.99
C ASN A 19 -6.21 6.10 13.35
N ASP A 20 -6.82 5.32 14.23
CA ASP A 20 -6.23 4.97 15.53
C ASP A 20 -4.90 4.24 15.33
N LEU A 21 -4.84 3.34 14.33
CA LEU A 21 -3.63 2.62 13.99
C LEU A 21 -2.54 3.53 13.40
N MET A 22 -2.87 4.57 12.64
CA MET A 22 -1.89 5.58 12.21
C MET A 22 -1.30 6.32 13.41
N ASP A 23 -2.13 6.74 14.37
CA ASP A 23 -1.67 7.43 15.59
C ASP A 23 -0.78 6.52 16.46
N ILE A 24 -1.11 5.22 16.53
CA ILE A 24 -0.30 4.21 17.22
C ILE A 24 1.04 4.02 16.50
N ALA A 25 1.01 3.88 15.16
CA ALA A 25 2.21 3.68 14.35
C ALA A 25 3.19 4.87 14.49
N GLU A 26 2.70 6.11 14.45
CA GLU A 26 3.51 7.31 14.68
C GLU A 26 4.18 7.30 16.06
N LYS A 27 3.42 7.04 17.12
CA LYS A 27 3.95 7.01 18.49
C LYS A 27 4.97 5.89 18.68
N LEU A 28 4.66 4.70 18.18
CA LEU A 28 5.52 3.53 18.30
C LEU A 28 6.84 3.75 17.55
N LEU A 29 6.77 4.12 16.26
CA LEU A 29 7.96 4.24 15.43
C LEU A 29 8.85 5.40 15.89
N ALA A 30 8.29 6.58 16.10
CA ALA A 30 9.05 7.73 16.58
C ALA A 30 9.66 7.45 17.96
N GLY A 31 8.89 6.86 18.88
CA GLY A 31 9.36 6.49 20.22
C GLY A 31 10.48 5.46 20.18
N MET A 32 10.36 4.44 19.32
CA MET A 32 11.39 3.41 19.13
C MET A 32 12.69 3.99 18.59
N VAL A 33 12.61 4.82 17.55
CA VAL A 33 13.78 5.50 16.97
C VAL A 33 14.47 6.38 18.01
N PHE A 34 13.71 7.21 18.73
CA PHE A 34 14.29 8.06 19.78
C PHE A 34 14.91 7.24 20.91
N SER A 35 14.27 6.15 21.33
CA SER A 35 14.79 5.27 22.39
C SER A 35 16.10 4.58 22.01
N ILE A 36 16.30 4.26 20.73
CA ILE A 36 17.50 3.56 20.25
C ILE A 36 18.63 4.54 19.94
N PHE A 37 18.32 5.67 19.27
CA PHE A 37 19.31 6.59 18.72
C PHE A 37 19.48 7.90 19.53
N GLY A 38 18.57 8.20 20.46
CA GLY A 38 18.56 9.46 21.22
C GLY A 38 18.14 10.69 20.41
N THR A 39 17.67 10.50 19.18
CA THR A 39 17.25 11.54 18.23
C THR A 39 16.18 10.98 17.30
N TYR A 40 15.39 11.84 16.66
CA TYR A 40 14.45 11.44 15.59
C TYR A 40 15.10 11.42 14.21
N LYS A 41 16.32 11.93 14.07
CA LYS A 41 17.03 12.03 12.78
C LYS A 41 18.06 10.93 12.65
N VAL A 42 17.92 10.10 11.62
CA VAL A 42 18.80 8.94 11.36
C VAL A 42 19.44 9.08 9.99
N LYS A 43 20.75 8.83 9.93
CA LYS A 43 21.50 8.78 8.67
C LYS A 43 21.31 7.42 8.01
N TYR A 44 21.04 7.41 6.72
CA TYR A 44 20.81 6.19 5.94
C TYR A 44 21.51 6.27 4.59
N GLN A 45 22.21 5.21 4.20
CA GLN A 45 22.95 5.12 2.95
C GLN A 45 22.30 4.06 2.04
N PRO A 46 21.37 4.43 1.15
CA PRO A 46 20.60 3.49 0.35
C PRO A 46 21.45 2.66 -0.63
N THR A 47 22.57 3.21 -1.10
CA THR A 47 23.45 2.59 -2.11
C THR A 47 24.75 2.03 -1.53
N GLY A 48 24.89 2.01 -0.20
CA GLY A 48 26.06 1.50 0.51
C GLY A 48 27.03 2.59 1.00
N PRO A 49 28.16 2.20 1.61
CA PRO A 49 29.03 3.12 2.37
C PRO A 49 29.63 4.28 1.59
N ASP A 50 29.86 4.08 0.28
CA ASP A 50 30.43 5.09 -0.63
C ASP A 50 29.35 5.91 -1.35
N GLY A 51 28.08 5.66 -1.02
CA GLY A 51 26.91 6.28 -1.64
C GLY A 51 26.50 7.61 -1.02
N GLU A 52 25.38 8.14 -1.51
CA GLU A 52 24.71 9.29 -0.91
C GLU A 52 24.24 8.93 0.51
N GLU A 53 24.37 9.87 1.45
CA GLU A 53 23.80 9.77 2.79
C GLU A 53 22.53 10.62 2.86
N TRP A 54 21.41 9.98 3.20
CA TRP A 54 20.15 10.65 3.50
C TRP A 54 20.02 10.88 4.99
N GLU A 55 19.41 11.99 5.38
CA GLU A 55 18.92 12.21 6.75
C GLU A 55 17.41 11.98 6.77
N ILE A 56 16.96 10.93 7.47
CA ILE A 56 15.55 10.57 7.63
C ILE A 56 15.05 11.13 8.97
N ASP A 57 14.00 11.93 8.93
CA ASP A 57 13.38 12.52 10.12
C ASP A 57 12.10 11.74 10.51
N PHE A 58 12.15 11.06 11.65
CA PHE A 58 11.06 10.27 12.23
C PHE A 58 10.17 11.05 13.19
N LYS A 59 10.28 12.38 13.22
CA LYS A 59 9.42 13.22 14.06
C LYS A 59 7.98 13.26 13.51
N PRO A 60 6.96 12.92 14.32
CA PRO A 60 5.56 13.01 13.90
C PRO A 60 5.06 14.48 13.86
N PRO A 61 3.96 14.76 13.14
CA PRO A 61 3.12 13.83 12.38
C PRO A 61 3.73 13.45 11.03
N TYR A 62 3.45 12.23 10.56
CA TYR A 62 3.93 11.73 9.28
C TYR A 62 3.08 12.25 8.12
N ARG A 63 3.73 12.41 6.96
CA ARG A 63 3.04 12.85 5.74
C ARG A 63 2.01 11.78 5.34
N LYS A 64 0.84 12.21 4.87
CA LYS A 64 -0.20 11.32 4.32
C LYS A 64 -0.39 11.62 2.84
N ILE A 65 -0.47 10.57 2.03
CA ILE A 65 -0.66 10.59 0.57
C ILE A 65 -1.85 9.68 0.27
N ASP A 66 -2.85 10.19 -0.44
CA ASP A 66 -3.99 9.39 -0.90
C ASP A 66 -3.63 8.70 -2.21
N MET A 67 -3.66 7.35 -2.22
CA MET A 67 -3.10 6.55 -3.31
C MET A 67 -3.62 6.97 -4.69
N ILE A 68 -4.95 7.04 -4.88
CA ILE A 68 -5.52 7.34 -6.19
C ILE A 68 -5.36 8.82 -6.51
N LYS A 69 -5.71 9.70 -5.57
CA LYS A 69 -5.73 11.13 -5.82
C LYS A 69 -4.35 11.69 -6.12
N ASP A 70 -3.33 11.31 -5.35
CA ASP A 70 -1.97 11.81 -5.56
C ASP A 70 -1.31 11.16 -6.78
N LEU A 71 -1.65 9.90 -7.10
CA LEU A 71 -1.19 9.26 -8.33
C LEU A 71 -1.75 9.97 -9.58
N GLU A 72 -3.04 10.36 -9.58
CA GLU A 72 -3.63 11.18 -10.65
C GLU A 72 -2.90 12.51 -10.85
N VAL A 73 -2.50 13.17 -9.76
CA VAL A 73 -1.76 14.45 -9.81
C VAL A 73 -0.40 14.27 -10.48
N LEU A 74 0.32 13.20 -10.15
CA LEU A 74 1.65 12.92 -10.68
C LEU A 74 1.61 12.47 -12.14
N LEU A 75 0.66 11.61 -12.49
CA LEU A 75 0.43 11.16 -13.87
C LEU A 75 -0.16 12.26 -14.75
N LYS A 76 -0.72 13.31 -14.13
CA LYS A 76 -1.44 14.40 -14.81
C LYS A 76 -2.59 13.88 -15.67
N CYS A 77 -3.26 12.83 -15.21
CA CYS A 77 -4.42 12.23 -15.86
C CYS A 77 -5.39 11.69 -14.81
N LYS A 78 -6.64 11.44 -15.23
CA LYS A 78 -7.63 10.77 -14.40
C LYS A 78 -7.46 9.27 -14.53
N LEU A 79 -7.49 8.59 -13.38
CA LEU A 79 -7.52 7.14 -13.31
C LEU A 79 -8.97 6.66 -13.47
N PRO A 80 -9.18 5.37 -13.83
CA PRO A 80 -10.52 4.78 -13.78
C PRO A 80 -11.15 4.93 -12.40
N ASP A 81 -12.48 5.06 -12.35
CA ASP A 81 -13.22 5.12 -11.08
C ASP A 81 -12.86 3.90 -10.20
N PRO A 82 -12.47 4.10 -8.92
CA PRO A 82 -12.13 3.01 -8.02
C PRO A 82 -13.16 1.88 -7.92
N GLN A 83 -14.44 2.19 -8.11
CA GLN A 83 -15.52 1.20 -8.12
C GLN A 83 -15.44 0.25 -9.32
N ASN A 84 -14.89 0.73 -10.43
CA ASN A 84 -14.82 0.01 -11.70
C ASN A 84 -13.48 -0.68 -11.94
N LEU A 85 -12.53 -0.63 -11.00
CA LEU A 85 -11.20 -1.23 -11.18
C LEU A 85 -11.20 -2.76 -11.41
N HIS A 86 -12.33 -3.43 -11.15
CA HIS A 86 -12.54 -4.85 -11.43
C HIS A 86 -12.90 -5.13 -12.91
N THR A 87 -13.12 -4.10 -13.72
CA THR A 87 -13.52 -4.22 -15.13
C THR A 87 -12.32 -4.34 -16.06
N GLU A 88 -12.51 -4.98 -17.21
CA GLU A 88 -11.47 -5.15 -18.23
C GLU A 88 -11.07 -3.80 -18.84
N GLU A 89 -12.03 -2.87 -18.97
CA GLU A 89 -11.79 -1.51 -19.45
C GLU A 89 -10.82 -0.76 -18.53
N SER A 90 -11.01 -0.87 -17.20
CA SER A 90 -10.14 -0.24 -16.22
C SER A 90 -8.75 -0.89 -16.21
N ARG A 91 -8.70 -2.22 -16.28
CA ARG A 91 -7.44 -2.97 -16.40
C ARG A 91 -6.64 -2.53 -17.62
N LYS A 92 -7.30 -2.39 -18.78
CA LYS A 92 -6.67 -1.93 -20.01
C LYS A 92 -6.14 -0.50 -19.87
N ALA A 93 -6.93 0.42 -19.33
CA ALA A 93 -6.49 1.80 -19.11
C ALA A 93 -5.25 1.88 -18.21
N LEU A 94 -5.18 1.07 -17.15
CA LEU A 94 -3.98 0.97 -16.30
C LEU A 94 -2.80 0.36 -17.04
N SER A 95 -3.01 -0.65 -17.88
CA SER A 95 -1.96 -1.25 -18.70
C SER A 95 -1.37 -0.24 -19.69
N ASP A 96 -2.23 0.52 -20.37
CA ASP A 96 -1.83 1.57 -21.32
C ASP A 96 -1.02 2.67 -20.60
N LEU A 97 -1.35 2.98 -19.33
CA LEU A 97 -0.57 3.91 -18.51
C LEU A 97 0.81 3.35 -18.16
N CYS A 98 0.90 2.09 -17.72
CA CYS A 98 2.20 1.46 -17.49
C CYS A 98 3.06 1.48 -18.76
N GLU A 99 2.49 1.12 -19.92
CA GLU A 99 3.20 1.15 -21.21
C GLU A 99 3.66 2.56 -21.60
N LYS A 100 2.79 3.57 -21.45
CA LYS A 100 3.12 4.97 -21.72
C LYS A 100 4.29 5.49 -20.86
N HIS A 101 4.40 5.01 -19.64
CA HIS A 101 5.44 5.40 -18.69
C HIS A 101 6.61 4.43 -18.64
N GLU A 102 6.68 3.46 -19.55
CA GLU A 102 7.74 2.45 -19.64
C GLU A 102 7.90 1.61 -18.36
N ILE A 103 6.79 1.41 -17.64
CA ILE A 103 6.74 0.62 -16.40
C ILE A 103 6.46 -0.83 -16.73
N GLU A 104 7.39 -1.70 -16.36
CA GLU A 104 7.26 -3.13 -16.55
C GLU A 104 6.31 -3.76 -15.52
N CYS A 105 5.32 -4.50 -16.01
CA CYS A 105 4.47 -5.37 -15.20
C CYS A 105 4.42 -6.75 -15.85
N THR A 106 5.06 -7.71 -15.21
CA THR A 106 5.08 -9.11 -15.66
C THR A 106 3.68 -9.73 -15.52
N PRO A 107 3.29 -10.66 -16.43
CA PRO A 107 2.03 -11.37 -16.31
C PRO A 107 1.88 -12.10 -14.96
N PRO A 108 0.66 -12.19 -14.40
CA PRO A 108 -0.59 -11.62 -14.93
C PRO A 108 -0.68 -10.10 -14.71
N ARG A 109 -1.20 -9.36 -15.71
CA ARG A 109 -1.39 -7.89 -15.64
C ARG A 109 -2.78 -7.54 -15.10
N THR A 110 -3.03 -7.91 -13.84
CA THR A 110 -4.27 -7.57 -13.12
C THR A 110 -4.28 -6.08 -12.74
N SER A 111 -5.47 -5.50 -12.51
CA SER A 111 -5.57 -4.09 -12.09
C SER A 111 -4.78 -3.81 -10.81
N ALA A 112 -4.75 -4.77 -9.86
CA ALA A 112 -4.01 -4.66 -8.62
C ALA A 112 -2.50 -4.57 -8.86
N ARG A 113 -1.93 -5.49 -9.67
CA ARG A 113 -0.50 -5.51 -10.00
C ARG A 113 -0.07 -4.29 -10.84
N LEU A 114 -0.93 -3.83 -11.75
CA LEU A 114 -0.65 -2.62 -12.53
C LEU A 114 -0.63 -1.36 -11.65
N LEU A 115 -1.59 -1.24 -10.72
CA LEU A 115 -1.61 -0.15 -9.75
C LEU A 115 -0.40 -0.21 -8.81
N ASP A 116 -0.03 -1.39 -8.31
CA ASP A 116 1.19 -1.61 -7.52
C ASP A 116 2.43 -1.03 -8.22
N LYS A 117 2.61 -1.34 -9.51
CA LYS A 117 3.75 -0.81 -10.28
C LYS A 117 3.71 0.70 -10.49
N LEU A 118 2.54 1.28 -10.72
CA LEU A 118 2.39 2.73 -10.82
C LEU A 118 2.68 3.42 -9.48
N VAL A 119 2.22 2.84 -8.38
CA VAL A 119 2.45 3.35 -7.02
C VAL A 119 3.94 3.27 -6.68
N GLY A 120 4.59 2.15 -6.95
CA GLY A 120 6.03 1.96 -6.75
C GLY A 120 6.85 3.04 -7.47
N GLU A 121 6.58 3.26 -8.76
CA GLU A 121 7.34 4.22 -9.56
C GLU A 121 7.09 5.68 -9.15
N PHE A 122 5.83 6.05 -8.86
CA PHE A 122 5.46 7.46 -8.68
C PHE A 122 5.31 7.90 -7.22
N LEU A 123 4.79 7.06 -6.33
CA LEU A 123 4.51 7.42 -4.94
C LEU A 123 5.60 6.97 -3.98
N GLU A 124 6.02 5.70 -4.04
CA GLU A 124 7.00 5.15 -3.10
C GLU A 124 8.37 5.86 -3.21
N GLU A 125 8.75 6.22 -4.43
CA GLU A 125 9.99 6.97 -4.72
C GLU A 125 10.06 8.35 -4.01
N GLN A 126 8.92 8.92 -3.60
CA GLN A 126 8.85 10.17 -2.85
C GLN A 126 8.94 9.98 -1.32
N CYS A 127 8.83 8.74 -0.83
CA CYS A 127 8.70 8.42 0.58
C CYS A 127 10.05 8.24 1.27
N ILE A 128 10.85 9.31 1.34
CA ILE A 128 12.14 9.30 2.06
C ILE A 128 11.92 9.29 3.58
N ASN A 129 11.21 10.30 4.09
CA ASN A 129 10.74 10.34 5.48
C ASN A 129 9.51 9.43 5.65
N PRO A 130 9.18 9.03 6.89
CA PRO A 130 7.97 8.27 7.18
C PRO A 130 6.73 8.91 6.55
N THR A 131 6.09 8.16 5.67
CA THR A 131 4.95 8.62 4.87
C THR A 131 3.90 7.52 4.79
N PHE A 132 2.68 7.84 5.19
CA PHE A 132 1.54 6.97 4.98
C PHE A 132 1.01 7.13 3.55
N ILE A 133 0.92 6.03 2.81
CA ILE A 133 0.07 5.93 1.63
C ILE A 133 -1.26 5.34 2.10
N ILE A 134 -2.36 6.05 1.88
CA ILE A 134 -3.67 5.72 2.44
C ILE A 134 -4.72 5.46 1.35
N ASN A 135 -5.83 4.86 1.77
CA ASN A 135 -7.06 4.66 1.01
C ASN A 135 -6.87 3.79 -0.22
N HIS A 136 -6.19 2.65 -0.08
CA HIS A 136 -5.96 1.71 -1.17
C HIS A 136 -7.28 1.22 -1.80
N PRO A 137 -7.31 1.00 -3.13
CA PRO A 137 -8.45 0.38 -3.80
C PRO A 137 -8.80 -1.00 -3.28
N LYS A 138 -10.09 -1.32 -3.24
CA LYS A 138 -10.61 -2.64 -2.82
C LYS A 138 -10.02 -3.80 -3.61
N VAL A 139 -9.71 -3.60 -4.90
CA VAL A 139 -9.08 -4.63 -5.74
C VAL A 139 -7.68 -5.04 -5.26
N MET A 140 -6.99 -4.18 -4.50
CA MET A 140 -5.67 -4.44 -3.91
C MET A 140 -5.78 -4.91 -2.45
N SER A 141 -6.96 -4.94 -1.87
CA SER A 141 -7.13 -5.00 -0.41
C SER A 141 -8.31 -5.91 -0.04
N PRO A 142 -8.19 -7.22 -0.29
CA PRO A 142 -9.28 -8.18 -0.15
C PRO A 142 -9.79 -8.29 1.29
N LEU A 143 -8.93 -8.10 2.29
CA LEU A 143 -9.27 -8.20 3.71
C LEU A 143 -9.62 -6.85 4.37
N ALA A 144 -9.32 -5.73 3.70
CA ALA A 144 -9.57 -4.40 4.26
C ALA A 144 -11.03 -3.98 4.08
N LYS A 145 -11.62 -3.42 5.13
CA LYS A 145 -12.97 -2.88 5.09
C LYS A 145 -13.09 -1.75 4.08
N TYR A 146 -14.24 -1.66 3.40
CA TYR A 146 -14.52 -0.57 2.48
C TYR A 146 -14.41 0.79 3.18
N HIS A 147 -13.99 1.80 2.43
CA HIS A 147 -13.90 3.16 2.95
C HIS A 147 -15.29 3.71 3.25
N ARG A 148 -15.50 4.27 4.44
CA ARG A 148 -16.82 4.74 4.89
C ARG A 148 -17.46 5.83 4.02
N SER A 149 -16.67 6.57 3.26
CA SER A 149 -17.13 7.71 2.46
C SER A 149 -16.64 7.76 1.01
N ILE A 150 -15.77 6.84 0.57
CA ILE A 150 -15.17 6.87 -0.77
C ILE A 150 -15.37 5.50 -1.42
N PRO A 151 -16.45 5.32 -2.21
CA PRO A 151 -16.76 4.05 -2.86
C PRO A 151 -15.58 3.51 -3.69
N GLY A 152 -15.36 2.20 -3.61
CA GLY A 152 -14.28 1.51 -4.33
C GLY A 152 -12.92 1.52 -3.61
N LEU A 153 -12.73 2.35 -2.58
CA LEU A 153 -11.54 2.36 -1.73
C LEU A 153 -11.76 1.59 -0.43
N THR A 154 -10.69 1.43 0.33
CA THR A 154 -10.66 0.76 1.65
C THR A 154 -10.05 1.65 2.71
N GLU A 155 -10.33 1.36 3.98
CA GLU A 155 -9.66 2.01 5.12
C GLU A 155 -8.33 1.31 5.38
N ARG A 156 -7.37 1.50 4.48
CA ARG A 156 -6.04 0.91 4.52
C ARG A 156 -4.98 1.99 4.49
N PHE A 157 -3.86 1.73 5.15
CA PHE A 157 -2.62 2.44 4.92
C PHE A 157 -1.43 1.50 4.86
N GLU A 158 -0.40 1.95 4.16
CA GLU A 158 0.95 1.44 4.25
C GLU A 158 1.87 2.56 4.73
N LEU A 159 2.86 2.24 5.57
CA LEU A 159 3.88 3.18 6.01
C LEU A 159 5.18 2.90 5.27
N PHE A 160 5.67 3.92 4.58
CA PHE A 160 6.93 3.87 3.83
C PHE A 160 8.00 4.71 4.50
N VAL A 161 9.24 4.21 4.51
CA VAL A 161 10.46 4.89 4.94
C VAL A 161 11.58 4.55 3.97
N ALA A 162 12.36 5.54 3.54
CA ALA A 162 13.44 5.35 2.58
C ALA A 162 13.02 4.56 1.32
N LYS A 163 11.82 4.85 0.80
CA LYS A 163 11.22 4.19 -0.38
C LYS A 163 10.96 2.68 -0.18
N LYS A 164 10.76 2.25 1.07
CA LYS A 164 10.45 0.86 1.42
C LYS A 164 9.27 0.80 2.38
N GLU A 165 8.37 -0.14 2.12
CA GLU A 165 7.25 -0.45 3.01
C GLU A 165 7.80 -1.04 4.32
N ILE A 166 7.28 -0.57 5.44
CA ILE A 166 7.62 -1.07 6.78
C ILE A 166 6.39 -1.46 7.62
N CYS A 167 5.20 -1.00 7.26
CA CYS A 167 3.94 -1.40 7.90
C CYS A 167 2.81 -1.44 6.87
N ASN A 168 1.88 -2.36 7.06
CA ASN A 168 0.60 -2.42 6.36
C ASN A 168 -0.49 -2.59 7.43
N ALA A 169 -1.55 -1.78 7.38
CA ALA A 169 -2.65 -1.88 8.32
C ALA A 169 -3.96 -1.41 7.70
N TYR A 170 -5.07 -1.90 8.24
CA TYR A 170 -6.39 -1.55 7.75
C TYR A 170 -7.45 -1.73 8.83
N THR A 171 -8.59 -1.06 8.67
CA THR A 171 -9.81 -1.45 9.38
C THR A 171 -10.24 -2.81 8.83
N GLU A 172 -10.38 -3.80 9.70
CA GLU A 172 -10.69 -5.19 9.31
C GLU A 172 -12.08 -5.34 8.68
N LEU A 173 -12.16 -6.07 7.57
CA LEU A 173 -13.44 -6.46 7.00
C LEU A 173 -14.13 -7.47 7.92
N ASN A 174 -15.26 -7.07 8.48
CA ASN A 174 -16.03 -7.88 9.41
C ASN A 174 -17.43 -8.24 8.91
N ASP A 175 -17.73 -8.00 7.64
CA ASP A 175 -18.94 -8.50 6.97
C ASP A 175 -18.62 -9.84 6.29
N PRO A 176 -19.15 -10.98 6.79
CA PRO A 176 -18.83 -12.29 6.25
C PRO A 176 -19.37 -12.51 4.83
N ILE A 177 -20.47 -11.86 4.45
CA ILE A 177 -21.04 -11.99 3.11
C ILE A 177 -20.11 -11.30 2.11
N GLU A 178 -19.66 -10.09 2.45
CA GLU A 178 -18.71 -9.38 1.59
C GLU A 178 -17.35 -10.09 1.52
N GLN A 179 -16.83 -10.57 2.66
CA GLN A 179 -15.56 -11.30 2.70
C GLN A 179 -15.60 -12.53 1.80
N ARG A 180 -16.70 -13.30 1.84
CA ARG A 180 -16.89 -14.48 0.98
C ARG A 180 -16.90 -14.12 -0.51
N GLU A 181 -17.58 -13.04 -0.88
CA GLU A 181 -17.59 -12.58 -2.28
C GLU A 181 -16.20 -12.11 -2.75
N ARG A 182 -15.38 -11.54 -1.86
CA ARG A 182 -14.00 -11.18 -2.18
C ARG A 182 -13.11 -12.42 -2.35
N PHE A 183 -13.26 -13.44 -1.50
CA PHE A 183 -12.54 -14.70 -1.67
C PHE A 183 -12.89 -15.42 -2.98
N LYS A 184 -14.16 -15.41 -3.41
CA LYS A 184 -14.56 -15.95 -4.72
C LYS A 184 -13.84 -15.26 -5.88
N ARG A 185 -13.63 -13.93 -5.79
CA ARG A 185 -12.88 -13.18 -6.81
C ARG A 185 -11.40 -13.56 -6.82
N GLN A 186 -10.76 -13.63 -5.65
CA GLN A 186 -9.36 -14.07 -5.56
C GLN A 186 -9.17 -15.50 -6.09
N ALA A 187 -10.11 -16.40 -5.83
CA ALA A 187 -10.08 -17.75 -6.40
C ALA A 187 -10.19 -17.74 -7.93
N SER A 188 -10.96 -16.82 -8.51
CA SER A 188 -11.03 -16.62 -9.95
C SER A 188 -9.72 -16.07 -10.52
N ASP A 189 -9.08 -15.12 -9.83
CA ASP A 189 -7.78 -14.56 -10.24
C ASP A 189 -6.67 -15.63 -10.19
N LYS A 190 -6.70 -16.48 -9.15
CA LYS A 190 -5.82 -17.65 -9.05
C LYS A 190 -6.01 -18.63 -10.19
N ALA A 191 -7.26 -18.94 -10.54
CA ALA A 191 -7.57 -19.79 -11.70
C ALA A 191 -7.12 -19.17 -13.03
N ALA A 192 -6.96 -17.84 -13.08
CA ALA A 192 -6.44 -17.09 -14.22
C ALA A 192 -4.89 -16.96 -14.23
N GLY A 193 -4.19 -17.58 -13.25
CA GLY A 193 -2.73 -17.65 -13.21
C GLY A 193 -2.05 -16.65 -12.26
N ASP A 194 -2.79 -16.06 -11.32
CA ASP A 194 -2.20 -15.29 -10.22
C ASP A 194 -1.80 -16.21 -9.05
N ASP A 195 -0.54 -16.64 -9.03
CA ASP A 195 -0.01 -17.56 -8.02
C ASP A 195 0.03 -16.94 -6.61
N GLU A 196 -0.02 -15.61 -6.50
CA GLU A 196 -0.01 -14.85 -5.23
C GLU A 196 -1.42 -14.66 -4.66
N ALA A 197 -2.46 -15.03 -5.40
CA ALA A 197 -3.84 -14.91 -4.95
C ALA A 197 -4.17 -15.90 -3.81
N GLN A 198 -4.88 -15.38 -2.81
CA GLN A 198 -5.25 -16.11 -1.60
C GLN A 198 -6.27 -17.23 -1.89
N LEU A 199 -6.24 -18.27 -1.05
CA LEU A 199 -7.23 -19.35 -1.08
C LEU A 199 -8.53 -18.92 -0.39
N VAL A 200 -9.63 -19.61 -0.70
CA VAL A 200 -10.88 -19.47 0.06
C VAL A 200 -10.74 -20.22 1.38
N ASP A 201 -10.94 -19.52 2.49
CA ASP A 201 -11.09 -20.09 3.83
C ASP A 201 -12.55 -19.89 4.28
N GLU A 202 -13.26 -20.98 4.65
CA GLU A 202 -14.70 -21.00 4.97
C GLU A 202 -14.96 -21.09 6.47
#